data_AF-A0A034VGX7-F1
#
_entry.id   AF-A0A034VGX7-F1
#
_cell.length_a   1.000
_cell.length_b   1.000
_cell.length_c   1.000
_cell.angle_alpha   90.00
_cell.angle_beta   90.00
_cell.angle_gamma   90.00
#
_symmetry.space_group_name_H-M   'P 1'
#
loop_
_entity.id
_entity.type
_entity.pdbx_description
1 polymer ?
#
loop_
_entity_poly.entity_id
_entity_poly.type
_entity_poly.pdbx_seq_one_letter_code
_entity_poly.pdbx_strand_id
1 'polypeptide(L)'
;MNDKETKRKLIDKYEIPINHLDFAYIGECENAREMEKIVQILRSGEEGYFPDLTTCAENKLRELKPNSRLFRYEEKLQGREALSKQDWKPIFDWTNNIKVKDTELSAAAEKMAKIDLGVPPVRKSGAIKQCDENNELKAKQNGSVAAATSKTSTERIKSTDYGKWDKYDADEECLRMELAEERVQEEVERKNRLNNKNRNYKPNMTTTQLLQLKR
;
A
#
# COMPACT_ATOMS: atom_id res chain seq x y z
N MET A 1 29.64 -22.38 -27.41
CA MET A 1 29.41 -23.83 -27.46
C MET A 1 28.05 -24.07 -26.86
N ASN A 2 27.17 -24.79 -27.58
CA ASN A 2 25.76 -24.92 -27.23
C ASN A 2 25.57 -26.03 -26.19
N ASP A 3 25.38 -25.66 -24.93
CA ASP A 3 24.86 -26.56 -23.92
C ASP A 3 23.35 -26.72 -24.15
N LYS A 4 22.99 -27.59 -25.10
CA LYS A 4 21.63 -28.14 -25.15
C LYS A 4 21.49 -29.08 -23.96
N GLU A 5 21.10 -28.53 -22.83
CA GLU A 5 20.63 -29.28 -21.68
C GLU A 5 19.56 -30.28 -22.17
N THR A 6 19.92 -31.55 -22.24
CA THR A 6 19.01 -32.62 -22.66
C THR A 6 17.91 -32.68 -21.62
N LYS A 7 16.71 -32.20 -21.99
CA LYS A 7 15.54 -32.29 -21.13
C LYS A 7 15.37 -33.76 -20.73
N ARG A 8 15.45 -34.04 -19.43
CA ARG A 8 15.19 -35.40 -18.90
C ARG A 8 13.78 -35.81 -19.33
N LYS A 9 13.65 -37.01 -19.88
CA LYS A 9 12.36 -37.55 -20.29
C LYS A 9 11.40 -37.59 -19.12
N LEU A 10 10.11 -37.43 -19.38
CA LEU A 10 9.08 -37.51 -18.35
C LEU A 10 9.05 -38.88 -17.68
N ILE A 11 9.38 -39.97 -18.40
CA ILE A 11 9.52 -41.31 -17.82
C ILE A 11 10.58 -41.36 -16.70
N ASP A 12 11.74 -40.73 -16.93
CA ASP A 12 12.84 -40.68 -15.96
C ASP A 12 12.51 -39.74 -14.80
N LYS A 13 11.78 -38.64 -15.09
CA LYS A 13 11.36 -37.67 -14.07
C LYS A 13 10.35 -38.28 -13.09
N TYR A 14 9.45 -39.13 -13.59
CA TYR A 14 8.41 -39.74 -12.78
C TYR A 14 8.77 -41.13 -12.24
N GLU A 15 9.94 -41.65 -12.64
CA GLU A 15 10.46 -42.98 -12.30
C GLU A 15 9.48 -44.09 -12.70
N ILE A 16 8.87 -43.95 -13.89
CA ILE A 16 7.90 -44.92 -14.41
C ILE A 16 8.58 -45.80 -15.47
N PRO A 17 8.66 -47.13 -15.25
CA PRO A 17 9.14 -48.05 -16.26
C PRO A 17 8.29 -48.01 -17.52
N ILE A 18 8.92 -48.17 -18.69
CA ILE A 18 8.20 -48.18 -19.97
C ILE A 18 7.13 -49.28 -20.04
N ASN A 19 7.32 -50.38 -19.31
CA ASN A 19 6.37 -51.50 -19.24
C ASN A 19 5.03 -51.12 -18.57
N HIS A 20 4.98 -50.02 -17.81
CA HIS A 20 3.75 -49.53 -17.19
C HIS A 20 2.88 -48.70 -18.17
N LEU A 21 3.40 -48.39 -19.37
CA LEU A 21 2.68 -47.72 -20.45
C LEU A 21 2.00 -48.75 -21.39
N ASP A 22 1.30 -49.73 -20.81
CA ASP A 22 0.60 -50.78 -21.56
C ASP A 22 -0.85 -50.92 -21.07
N PHE A 23 -1.73 -51.41 -21.95
CA PHE A 23 -3.14 -51.63 -21.67
C PHE A 23 -3.35 -52.60 -20.51
N ALA A 24 -2.51 -53.65 -20.41
CA ALA A 24 -2.58 -54.62 -19.32
C ALA A 24 -2.35 -53.93 -17.96
N TYR A 25 -1.29 -53.12 -17.85
CA TYR A 25 -0.96 -52.40 -16.62
C TYR A 25 -2.02 -51.35 -16.28
N ILE A 26 -2.51 -50.58 -17.26
CA ILE A 26 -3.56 -49.57 -17.02
C ILE A 26 -4.85 -50.21 -16.49
N GLY A 27 -5.19 -51.42 -16.96
CA GLY A 27 -6.34 -52.16 -16.46
C GLY A 27 -6.21 -52.59 -15.00
N GLU A 28 -5.02 -53.03 -14.59
CA GLU A 28 -4.71 -53.52 -13.25
C GLU A 28 -4.32 -52.40 -12.25
N CYS A 29 -3.97 -51.21 -12.73
CA CYS A 29 -3.50 -50.12 -11.89
C CYS A 29 -4.64 -49.52 -11.05
N GLU A 30 -4.49 -49.58 -9.73
CA GLU A 30 -5.39 -48.97 -8.74
C GLU A 30 -4.82 -47.68 -8.13
N ASN A 31 -3.54 -47.37 -8.40
CA ASN A 31 -2.88 -46.19 -7.85
C ASN A 31 -3.20 -44.94 -8.67
N ALA A 32 -4.09 -44.09 -8.14
CA ALA A 32 -4.49 -42.84 -8.77
C ALA A 32 -3.31 -41.90 -9.10
N ARG A 33 -2.25 -41.86 -8.28
CA ARG A 33 -1.11 -40.94 -8.50
C ARG A 33 -0.21 -41.42 -9.63
N GLU A 34 -0.07 -42.73 -9.79
CA GLU A 34 0.67 -43.30 -10.92
C GLU A 34 -0.09 -43.08 -12.22
N MET A 35 -1.41 -43.29 -12.20
CA MET A 35 -2.25 -43.04 -13.37
C MET A 35 -2.20 -41.57 -13.83
N GLU A 36 -2.18 -40.60 -12.90
CA GLU A 36 -1.98 -39.17 -13.24
C GLU A 36 -0.67 -38.94 -14.00
N LYS A 37 0.43 -39.56 -13.54
CA LYS A 37 1.75 -39.44 -14.19
C LYS A 37 1.76 -40.12 -15.57
N ILE A 38 1.15 -41.30 -15.70
CA ILE A 38 1.00 -42.03 -16.96
C ILE A 38 0.25 -41.18 -17.99
N VAL A 39 -0.91 -40.63 -17.62
CA VAL A 39 -1.68 -39.74 -18.51
C VAL A 39 -0.87 -38.51 -18.90
N GLN A 40 -0.07 -37.95 -17.98
CA GLN A 40 0.79 -36.81 -18.28
C GLN A 40 1.91 -37.15 -19.26
N ILE A 41 2.53 -38.33 -19.14
CA ILE A 41 3.51 -38.85 -20.10
C ILE A 41 2.85 -39.04 -21.47
N LEU A 42 1.70 -39.70 -21.53
CA LEU A 42 0.99 -39.98 -22.78
C LEU A 42 0.53 -38.69 -23.49
N ARG A 43 0.00 -37.69 -22.77
CA ARG A 43 -0.36 -36.38 -23.32
C ARG A 43 0.84 -35.59 -23.83
N SER A 44 2.02 -35.79 -23.25
CA SER A 44 3.25 -35.11 -23.69
C SER A 44 3.77 -35.62 -25.03
N GLY A 45 3.43 -36.86 -25.40
CA GLY A 45 3.86 -37.49 -26.65
C GLY A 45 5.35 -37.83 -26.73
N GLU A 46 6.10 -37.76 -25.62
CA GLU A 46 7.56 -38.02 -25.62
C GLU A 46 7.93 -39.46 -26.02
N GLU A 47 7.08 -40.44 -25.68
CA GLU A 47 7.30 -41.87 -25.99
C GLU A 47 6.55 -42.33 -27.26
N GLY A 48 5.85 -41.42 -27.93
CA GLY A 48 5.02 -41.71 -29.11
C GLY A 48 3.56 -41.28 -28.94
N TYR A 49 2.83 -41.25 -30.06
CA TYR A 49 1.42 -40.85 -30.10
C TYR A 49 0.51 -42.09 -30.10
N PHE A 50 -0.12 -42.36 -28.96
CA PHE A 50 -1.01 -43.51 -28.76
C PHE A 50 -2.39 -43.05 -28.27
N PRO A 51 -3.32 -42.69 -29.19
CA PRO A 51 -4.61 -42.11 -28.82
C PRO A 51 -5.51 -43.07 -28.02
N ASP A 52 -5.51 -44.35 -28.38
CA ASP A 52 -6.35 -45.37 -27.71
C ASP A 52 -5.87 -45.64 -26.28
N LEU A 53 -4.54 -45.77 -26.10
CA LEU A 53 -3.91 -45.94 -24.79
C LEU A 53 -4.15 -44.73 -23.88
N THR A 54 -4.04 -43.52 -24.45
CA THR A 54 -4.31 -42.27 -23.74
C THR A 54 -5.76 -42.21 -23.28
N THR A 55 -6.71 -42.57 -24.15
CA THR A 55 -8.14 -42.58 -23.81
C THR A 55 -8.45 -43.61 -22.72
N CYS A 56 -7.85 -44.79 -22.79
CA CYS A 56 -7.99 -45.83 -21.76
C CYS A 56 -7.48 -45.34 -20.40
N ALA A 57 -6.27 -44.77 -20.36
CA ALA A 57 -5.68 -44.21 -19.15
C ALA A 57 -6.51 -43.06 -18.57
N GLU A 58 -7.05 -42.17 -19.41
CA GLU A 58 -7.92 -41.08 -18.97
C GLU A 58 -9.25 -41.57 -18.39
N ASN A 59 -9.87 -42.59 -18.99
CA ASN A 59 -11.09 -43.19 -18.47
C ASN A 59 -10.84 -43.85 -17.11
N LYS A 60 -9.75 -44.62 -16.98
CA LYS A 60 -9.36 -45.22 -15.71
C LYS A 60 -9.04 -44.17 -14.64
N LEU A 61 -8.36 -43.09 -15.01
CA LEU A 61 -8.11 -41.96 -14.11
C LEU A 61 -9.40 -41.29 -13.66
N ARG A 62 -10.42 -41.20 -14.52
CA ARG A 62 -11.73 -40.63 -14.19
C ARG A 62 -12.48 -41.51 -13.18
N GLU A 63 -12.37 -42.83 -13.29
CA GLU A 63 -12.93 -43.78 -12.32
C GLU A 63 -12.22 -43.68 -10.96
N LEU A 64 -10.89 -43.63 -10.94
CA LEU A 64 -10.11 -43.59 -9.70
C LEU A 64 -10.15 -42.21 -9.01
N LYS A 65 -10.05 -41.13 -9.78
CA LYS A 65 -9.91 -39.76 -9.27
C LYS A 65 -10.60 -38.74 -10.20
N PRO A 66 -11.93 -38.57 -10.07
CA PRO A 66 -12.67 -37.61 -10.91
C PRO A 66 -12.24 -36.15 -10.68
N ASN A 67 -11.75 -35.82 -9.48
CA ASN A 67 -11.29 -34.47 -9.12
C ASN A 67 -9.79 -34.23 -9.39
N SER A 68 -9.17 -35.01 -10.28
CA SER A 68 -7.76 -34.84 -10.65
C SER A 68 -7.49 -33.45 -11.24
N ARG A 69 -6.30 -32.92 -10.96
CA ARG A 69 -5.84 -31.65 -11.54
C ARG A 69 -5.72 -31.73 -13.07
N LEU A 70 -5.50 -32.93 -13.63
CA LEU A 70 -5.38 -33.15 -15.08
C LEU A 70 -6.68 -32.87 -15.86
N PHE A 71 -7.83 -32.90 -15.19
CA PHE A 71 -9.13 -32.60 -15.79
C PHE A 71 -9.55 -31.14 -15.61
N ARG A 72 -8.76 -30.33 -14.88
CA ARG A 72 -9.04 -28.90 -14.76
C ARG A 72 -8.67 -28.21 -16.07
N TYR A 73 -9.63 -27.52 -16.66
CA TYR A 73 -9.43 -26.63 -17.78
C TYR A 73 -9.32 -25.19 -17.27
N GLU A 74 -8.56 -24.36 -17.98
CA GLU A 74 -8.55 -22.92 -17.72
C GLU A 74 -9.89 -22.34 -18.18
N GLU A 75 -10.74 -22.00 -17.21
CA GLU A 75 -11.98 -21.27 -17.49
C GLU A 75 -11.70 -19.77 -17.51
N LYS A 76 -12.32 -19.06 -18.46
CA LYS A 76 -12.20 -17.61 -18.56
C LYS A 76 -12.81 -16.97 -17.32
N LEU A 77 -12.16 -15.93 -16.79
CA LEU A 77 -12.73 -15.12 -15.72
C LEU A 77 -14.07 -14.57 -16.18
N GLN A 78 -15.10 -14.95 -15.45
CA GLN A 78 -16.46 -14.49 -15.68
C GLN A 78 -16.61 -13.07 -15.10
N GLY A 79 -17.18 -12.16 -15.89
CA GLY A 79 -17.41 -10.78 -15.47
C GLY A 79 -18.65 -10.64 -14.60
N ARG A 80 -19.11 -9.38 -14.44
CA ARG A 80 -20.28 -9.04 -13.62
C ARG A 80 -21.56 -9.79 -14.02
N GLU A 81 -21.63 -10.19 -15.28
CA GLU A 81 -22.74 -10.87 -15.93
C GLU A 81 -22.95 -12.32 -15.47
N ALA A 82 -21.96 -12.93 -14.83
CA ALA A 82 -22.10 -14.31 -14.38
C ALA A 82 -22.92 -14.47 -13.11
N LEU A 83 -23.07 -13.40 -12.32
CA LEU A 83 -23.93 -13.42 -11.15
C LEU A 83 -25.30 -12.82 -11.44
N SER A 84 -26.35 -13.45 -10.91
CA SER A 84 -27.70 -12.93 -11.06
C SER A 84 -27.87 -11.62 -10.27
N LYS A 85 -28.88 -10.82 -10.65
CA LYS A 85 -29.20 -9.59 -9.90
C LYS A 85 -29.50 -9.85 -8.42
N GLN A 86 -30.02 -11.04 -8.09
CA GLN A 86 -30.33 -11.42 -6.71
C GLN A 86 -29.04 -11.65 -5.90
N ASP A 87 -28.05 -12.30 -6.50
CA ASP A 87 -26.76 -12.56 -5.86
C ASP A 87 -25.92 -11.29 -5.71
N TRP A 88 -26.14 -10.30 -6.57
CA TRP A 88 -25.54 -8.97 -6.46
C TRP A 88 -26.16 -8.10 -5.37
N LYS A 89 -27.41 -8.37 -4.93
CA LYS A 89 -28.10 -7.52 -3.94
C LYS A 89 -27.32 -7.34 -2.64
N PRO A 90 -26.81 -8.39 -1.98
CA PRO A 90 -26.07 -8.22 -0.72
C PRO A 90 -24.85 -7.32 -0.86
N ILE A 91 -24.13 -7.43 -1.99
CA ILE A 91 -22.95 -6.61 -2.27
C ILE A 91 -23.36 -5.15 -2.48
N PHE A 92 -24.44 -4.90 -3.23
CA PHE A 92 -24.95 -3.56 -3.48
C PHE A 92 -25.49 -2.90 -2.20
N ASP A 93 -26.24 -3.64 -1.40
CA ASP A 93 -26.80 -3.18 -0.13
C ASP A 93 -25.69 -2.85 0.86
N TRP A 94 -24.68 -3.73 0.98
CA TRP A 94 -23.50 -3.45 1.80
C TRP A 94 -22.74 -2.22 1.31
N THR A 95 -22.51 -2.11 0.00
CA THR A 95 -21.81 -0.96 -0.59
C THR A 95 -22.52 0.35 -0.29
N ASN A 96 -23.85 0.38 -0.42
CA ASN A 96 -24.65 1.55 -0.08
C ASN A 96 -24.64 1.83 1.42
N ASN A 97 -24.73 0.80 2.27
CA ASN A 97 -24.67 0.96 3.72
C ASN A 97 -23.34 1.59 4.17
N ILE A 98 -22.21 1.14 3.59
CA ILE A 98 -20.90 1.71 3.87
C ILE A 98 -20.80 3.15 3.37
N LYS A 99 -21.31 3.45 2.16
CA LYS A 99 -21.34 4.84 1.65
C LYS A 99 -22.11 5.78 2.59
N VAL A 100 -23.27 5.35 3.07
CA VAL A 100 -24.06 6.14 4.03
C VAL A 100 -23.26 6.40 5.31
N LYS A 101 -22.71 5.34 5.91
CA LYS A 101 -21.88 5.46 7.12
C LYS A 101 -20.67 6.37 6.92
N ASP A 102 -20.01 6.29 5.78
CA ASP A 102 -18.85 7.10 5.45
C ASP A 102 -19.21 8.59 5.30
N THR A 103 -20.37 8.88 4.69
CA THR A 103 -20.88 10.26 4.60
C THR A 103 -21.26 10.82 5.97
N GLU A 104 -21.88 10.02 6.84
CA GLU A 104 -22.22 10.42 8.21
C GLU A 104 -20.96 10.67 9.05
N LEU A 105 -19.98 9.79 8.95
CA LEU A 105 -18.70 9.91 9.65
C LEU A 105 -17.93 11.14 9.18
N SER A 106 -17.93 11.40 7.88
CA SER A 106 -17.31 12.59 7.29
C SER A 106 -18.00 13.87 7.78
N ALA A 107 -19.33 13.91 7.78
CA ALA A 107 -20.08 15.07 8.28
C ALA A 107 -19.87 15.29 9.79
N ALA A 108 -19.75 14.23 10.58
CA ALA A 108 -19.43 14.31 12.01
C ALA A 108 -18.00 14.82 12.22
N ALA A 109 -17.03 14.31 11.45
CA ALA A 109 -15.64 14.76 11.49
C ALA A 109 -15.51 16.26 11.13
N GLU A 110 -16.25 16.74 10.12
CA GLU A 110 -16.28 18.16 9.77
C GLU A 110 -16.86 19.04 10.87
N LYS A 111 -17.89 18.56 11.59
CA LYS A 111 -18.45 19.27 12.74
C LYS A 111 -17.44 19.35 13.88
N MET A 112 -16.78 18.24 14.21
CA MET A 112 -15.75 18.21 15.27
C MET A 112 -14.53 19.06 14.92
N ALA A 113 -14.11 19.09 13.65
CA ALA A 113 -12.98 19.91 13.20
C ALA A 113 -13.23 21.42 13.33
N LYS A 114 -14.49 21.86 13.41
CA LYS A 114 -14.85 23.28 13.64
C LYS A 114 -14.87 23.67 15.11
N ILE A 115 -14.80 22.70 16.02
CA ILE A 115 -14.75 22.95 17.46
C ILE A 115 -13.29 23.22 17.84
N ASP A 116 -13.00 24.40 18.35
CA ASP A 116 -11.68 24.72 18.89
C ASP A 116 -11.52 24.08 20.27
N LEU A 117 -10.84 22.94 20.29
CA LEU A 117 -10.56 22.15 21.49
C LEU A 117 -9.16 22.43 22.06
N GLY A 118 -8.40 23.39 21.51
CA GLY A 118 -7.02 23.66 21.93
C GLY A 118 -6.02 22.52 21.63
N VAL A 119 -6.42 21.55 20.80
CA VAL A 119 -5.56 20.46 20.31
C VAL A 119 -5.30 20.61 18.81
N PRO A 120 -4.12 20.19 18.33
CA PRO A 120 -3.79 20.27 16.91
C PRO A 120 -4.80 19.47 16.06
N PRO A 121 -5.14 19.95 14.84
CA PRO A 121 -6.13 19.28 13.99
C PRO A 121 -5.79 17.82 13.70
N VAL A 122 -6.80 16.95 13.74
CA VAL A 122 -6.65 15.53 13.39
C VAL A 122 -6.20 15.42 11.93
N ARG A 123 -5.15 14.61 11.70
CA ARG A 123 -4.59 14.37 10.37
C ARG A 123 -5.69 13.81 9.46
N LYS A 124 -5.98 14.52 8.37
CA LYS A 124 -6.94 14.05 7.36
C LYS A 124 -6.36 12.81 6.68
N SER A 125 -7.19 11.79 6.49
CA SER A 125 -6.85 10.62 5.68
C SER A 125 -6.40 11.10 4.30
N GLY A 126 -5.19 10.75 3.89
CA GLY A 126 -4.70 11.11 2.57
C GLY A 126 -5.62 10.51 1.51
N ALA A 127 -6.18 11.35 0.65
CA ALA A 127 -6.94 10.87 -0.51
C ALA A 127 -5.96 10.11 -1.42
N ILE A 128 -6.02 8.78 -1.39
CA ILE A 128 -5.42 7.94 -2.43
C ILE A 128 -6.26 8.23 -3.67
N LYS A 129 -5.75 9.10 -4.55
CA LYS A 129 -6.32 9.27 -5.87
C LYS A 129 -6.27 7.89 -6.52
N GLN A 130 -7.42 7.27 -6.75
CA GLN A 130 -7.51 6.15 -7.66
C GLN A 130 -6.99 6.69 -9.00
N CYS A 131 -5.83 6.23 -9.42
CA CYS A 131 -5.35 6.49 -10.77
C CYS A 131 -6.29 5.74 -11.70
N ASP A 132 -7.12 6.46 -12.44
CA ASP A 132 -7.85 5.89 -13.56
C ASP A 132 -6.81 5.24 -14.50
N GLU A 133 -6.89 3.92 -14.66
CA GLU A 133 -6.03 3.09 -15.52
C GLU A 133 -6.33 3.35 -17.01
N ASN A 134 -6.13 4.57 -17.49
CA ASN A 134 -6.23 4.90 -18.92
C ASN A 134 -5.22 5.96 -19.38
N ASN A 135 -3.96 5.87 -18.92
CA ASN A 135 -2.87 6.48 -19.66
C ASN A 135 -1.52 5.82 -19.34
N GLU A 136 -1.24 4.72 -20.04
CA GLU A 136 0.11 4.20 -20.14
C GLU A 136 0.99 5.21 -20.92
N LEU A 137 2.12 5.55 -20.31
CA LEU A 137 3.38 5.94 -20.96
C LEU A 137 3.46 7.35 -21.58
N LYS A 138 3.64 8.36 -20.72
CA LYS A 138 4.71 9.36 -20.90
C LYS A 138 5.35 9.77 -19.58
N ALA A 139 6.29 8.94 -19.12
CA ALA A 139 7.32 9.38 -18.18
C ALA A 139 8.27 10.37 -18.89
N LYS A 140 8.02 11.67 -18.73
CA LYS A 140 9.06 12.71 -18.82
C LYS A 140 8.81 13.76 -17.74
N GLN A 141 9.65 13.68 -16.72
CA GLN A 141 10.37 14.76 -16.06
C GLN A 141 9.75 16.18 -16.09
N ASN A 142 9.70 16.73 -14.88
CA ASN A 142 9.64 18.15 -14.50
C ASN A 142 8.25 18.73 -14.20
N GLY A 143 8.05 18.92 -12.89
CA GLY A 143 7.84 20.26 -12.37
C GLY A 143 6.42 20.77 -12.37
N SER A 144 5.69 20.48 -11.29
CA SER A 144 4.94 21.48 -10.50
C SER A 144 3.95 20.77 -9.57
N VAL A 145 4.33 20.63 -8.30
CA VAL A 145 3.36 20.50 -7.21
C VAL A 145 3.46 21.75 -6.35
N ALA A 146 2.47 22.61 -6.60
CA ALA A 146 1.78 23.51 -5.69
C ALA A 146 2.56 23.99 -4.46
N ALA A 147 2.93 25.27 -4.54
CA ALA A 147 3.30 26.10 -3.41
C ALA A 147 2.22 26.06 -2.33
N ALA A 148 2.57 25.48 -1.18
CA ALA A 148 2.05 25.89 0.12
C ALA A 148 3.24 26.43 0.91
N THR A 149 3.27 27.75 1.02
CA THR A 149 4.29 28.54 1.72
C THR A 149 4.42 28.11 3.18
N SER A 150 5.47 27.35 3.47
CA SER A 150 6.25 27.50 4.69
C SER A 150 7.71 27.42 4.26
N LYS A 151 8.51 28.40 4.65
CA LYS A 151 9.93 28.48 4.29
C LYS A 151 10.61 27.21 4.76
N THR A 152 10.77 26.21 3.90
CA THR A 152 11.65 25.09 4.20
C THR A 152 13.04 25.68 4.16
N SER A 153 13.64 25.88 5.34
CA SER A 153 15.04 26.24 5.47
C SER A 153 15.84 25.41 4.48
N THR A 154 16.77 26.04 3.77
CA THR A 154 17.75 25.43 2.86
C THR A 154 18.56 24.30 3.51
N GLU A 155 18.41 24.09 4.82
CA GLU A 155 19.06 23.07 5.65
C GLU A 155 18.26 21.77 5.81
N ARG A 156 17.00 21.68 5.36
CA ARG A 156 16.23 20.44 5.54
C ARG A 156 16.82 19.29 4.72
N ILE A 157 17.30 18.25 5.40
CA ILE A 157 17.77 17.02 4.76
C ILE A 157 16.58 16.32 4.07
N LYS A 158 16.77 15.91 2.81
CA LYS A 158 15.76 15.19 2.05
C LYS A 158 15.57 13.79 2.64
N SER A 159 14.34 13.27 2.65
CA SER A 159 14.02 11.95 3.23
C SER A 159 14.72 10.78 2.53
N THR A 160 15.20 10.96 1.30
CA THR A 160 15.91 9.93 0.52
C THR A 160 17.43 10.10 0.50
N ASP A 161 17.98 11.12 1.16
CA ASP A 161 19.41 11.44 1.13
C ASP A 161 20.13 10.89 2.37
N TYR A 162 20.28 9.56 2.42
CA TYR A 162 20.82 8.85 3.58
C TYR A 162 22.25 9.28 3.96
N GLY A 163 23.08 9.68 3.00
CA GLY A 163 24.45 10.13 3.28
C GLY A 163 24.53 11.46 4.04
N LYS A 164 23.47 12.28 4.00
CA LYS A 164 23.35 13.47 4.85
C LYS A 164 22.76 13.13 6.22
N TRP A 165 21.83 12.17 6.28
CA TRP A 165 21.31 11.67 7.55
C TRP A 165 22.40 11.06 8.41
N ASP A 166 23.35 10.35 7.80
CA ASP A 166 24.46 9.70 8.50
C ASP A 166 25.48 10.69 9.10
N LYS A 167 25.51 11.92 8.58
CA LYS A 167 26.41 13.00 9.04
C LYS A 167 25.75 13.98 10.01
N TYR A 168 24.45 13.84 10.22
CA TYR A 168 23.69 14.76 11.04
C TYR A 168 23.88 14.41 12.52
N ASP A 169 24.50 15.31 13.26
CA ASP A 169 24.66 15.20 14.71
C ASP A 169 23.43 15.81 15.41
N ALA A 170 22.56 14.96 15.93
CA ALA A 170 21.34 15.38 16.59
C ALA A 170 21.61 16.11 17.90
N ASP A 171 22.70 15.75 18.61
CA ASP A 171 23.01 16.30 19.92
C ASP A 171 23.50 17.75 19.79
N GLU A 172 24.33 18.03 18.77
CA GLU A 172 24.77 19.40 18.45
C GLU A 172 23.59 20.30 18.07
N GLU A 173 22.65 19.81 17.26
CA GLU A 173 21.49 20.60 16.84
C GLU A 173 20.56 20.90 18.03
N CYS A 174 20.35 19.93 18.93
CA CYS A 174 19.59 20.14 20.16
C CYS A 174 20.20 21.28 20.99
N LEU A 175 21.53 21.26 21.19
CA LEU A 175 22.23 22.31 21.92
C LEU A 175 22.09 23.69 21.25
N ARG A 176 22.16 23.73 19.91
CA ARG A 176 21.96 24.94 19.12
C ARG A 176 20.55 25.50 19.30
N MET A 177 19.55 24.64 19.38
CA MET A 177 18.16 25.03 19.65
C MET A 177 17.98 25.58 21.05
N GLU A 178 18.50 24.90 22.08
CA GLU A 178 18.40 25.34 23.48
C GLU A 178 19.02 26.73 23.67
N LEU A 179 20.20 26.98 23.10
CA LEU A 179 20.88 28.28 23.19
C LEU A 179 20.13 29.39 22.42
N ALA A 180 19.49 29.04 21.30
CA ALA A 180 18.63 29.98 20.57
C ALA A 180 17.36 30.31 21.36
N GLU A 181 16.75 29.32 22.01
CA GLU A 181 15.58 29.49 22.88
C GLU A 181 15.92 30.34 24.10
N GLU A 182 17.06 30.11 24.75
CA GLU A 182 17.55 30.92 25.88
C GLU A 182 17.70 32.40 25.49
N ARG A 183 18.29 32.69 24.33
CA ARG A 183 18.44 34.07 23.83
C ARG A 183 17.10 34.75 23.55
N VAL A 184 16.13 34.00 23.03
CA VAL A 184 14.77 34.53 22.80
C VAL A 184 14.09 34.81 24.14
N GLN A 185 14.23 33.89 25.09
CA GLN A 185 13.67 34.03 26.43
C GLN A 185 14.25 35.25 27.16
N GLU A 186 15.57 35.45 27.11
CA GLU A 186 16.23 36.62 27.70
C GLU A 186 15.72 37.94 27.09
N GLU A 187 15.56 37.99 25.77
CA GLU A 187 15.04 39.18 25.07
C GLU A 187 13.58 39.47 25.44
N VAL A 188 12.75 38.43 25.62
CA VAL A 188 11.37 38.55 26.11
C VAL A 188 11.36 39.07 27.55
N GLU A 189 12.18 38.52 28.44
CA GLU A 189 12.30 38.99 29.81
C GLU A 189 12.79 40.44 29.89
N ARG A 190 13.79 40.80 29.08
CA ARG A 190 14.31 42.17 28.99
C ARG A 190 13.22 43.15 28.58
N LYS A 191 12.43 42.81 27.56
CA LYS A 191 11.28 43.60 27.11
C LYS A 191 10.20 43.70 28.18
N ASN A 192 9.88 42.60 28.87
CA ASN A 192 8.91 42.59 29.96
C ASN A 192 9.34 43.49 31.13
N ARG A 193 10.64 43.45 31.50
CA ARG A 193 11.22 44.34 32.53
C ARG A 193 11.13 45.81 32.12
N LEU A 194 11.42 46.14 30.86
CA LEU A 194 11.34 47.51 30.35
C LEU A 194 9.88 48.02 30.34
N ASN A 195 8.94 47.19 29.91
CA ASN A 195 7.52 47.52 29.90
C ASN A 195 6.98 47.76 31.32
N ASN A 196 7.41 46.96 32.31
CA ASN A 196 7.01 47.13 33.71
C ASN A 196 7.58 48.42 34.34
N LYS A 197 8.81 48.81 33.99
CA LYS A 197 9.38 50.10 34.41
C LYS A 197 8.62 51.30 33.83
N ASN A 198 8.23 51.22 32.55
CA ASN A 198 7.42 52.26 31.92
C ASN A 198 6.02 52.37 32.53
N ARG A 199 5.40 51.25 32.93
CA ARG A 199 4.12 51.25 33.64
C ARG A 199 4.17 51.91 35.03
N ASN A 200 5.32 51.87 35.72
CA ASN A 200 5.49 52.43 37.06
C ASN A 200 6.06 53.87 37.07
N TYR A 201 6.26 54.50 35.92
CA TYR A 201 6.72 55.88 35.82
C TYR A 201 5.57 56.86 36.09
N LYS A 202 5.60 57.57 37.23
CA LYS A 202 4.69 58.69 37.52
C LYS A 202 5.38 60.02 37.19
N PRO A 203 4.90 60.81 36.21
CA PRO A 203 5.50 62.09 35.89
C PRO A 203 5.30 63.08 37.05
N ASN A 204 6.35 63.83 37.37
CA ASN A 204 6.30 64.96 38.28
C ASN A 204 5.56 66.13 37.61
N MET A 205 4.44 66.55 38.21
CA MET A 205 3.65 67.69 37.74
C MET A 205 4.49 68.97 37.79
N THR A 206 4.62 69.67 36.66
CA THR A 206 5.30 70.97 36.60
C THR A 206 4.41 72.07 37.18
N THR A 207 5.03 73.05 37.84
CA THR A 207 4.39 74.17 38.57
C THR A 207 3.30 74.90 37.78
N THR A 208 3.41 74.94 36.45
CA THR A 208 2.42 75.54 35.56
C THR A 208 1.06 74.84 35.62
N GLN A 209 1.05 73.51 35.80
CA GLN A 209 -0.20 72.73 35.86
C GLN A 209 -0.90 72.84 37.23
N LEU A 210 -0.18 73.15 38.31
CA LEU A 210 -0.78 73.38 39.63
C LEU A 210 -1.53 74.71 39.72
N LEU A 211 -1.15 75.71 38.91
CA LEU A 211 -1.81 77.03 38.88
C LEU A 211 -3.12 77.04 38.07
N GLN A 212 -3.31 76.09 37.16
CA GLN A 212 -4.53 75.98 36.36
C GLN A 212 -5.69 75.25 37.07
N LEU A 213 -5.45 74.64 38.24
CA LEU A 213 -6.48 73.94 39.01
C LEU A 213 -7.15 74.79 40.11
N LYS A 214 -6.79 76.08 40.22
CA LYS A 214 -7.28 77.00 41.27
C LYS A 214 -8.07 78.20 40.74
N ARG A 215 -8.88 78.00 39.69
CA ARG A 215 -9.84 79.01 39.24
C ARG A 215 -11.24 78.45 39.13
#